data_AF-A0A377CWU8-F1
#
_entry.id   AF-A0A377CWU8-F1
#
_cell.length_a   1.000
_cell.length_b   1.000
_cell.length_c   1.000
_cell.angle_alpha   90.00
_cell.angle_beta   90.00
_cell.angle_gamma   90.00
#
_symmetry.space_group_name_H-M   'P 1'
#
loop_
_entity.id
_entity.type
_entity.pdbx_description
1 polymer ?
#
loop_
_entity_poly.entity_id
_entity_poly.type
_entity_poly.pdbx_seq_one_letter_code
_entity_poly.pdbx_strand_id
1 'polypeptide(L)'
;MLVERPEEPLMSLKDLAMDAFYHPERGGQLSAESSIKTTTNPPAFGCTFVDLTVDIALCKVTINRILNVHDSGHILNPLLAEGQVHGGMGMGIGWALFEEMNHRC
;
A
#
# COMPACT_ATOMS: atom_id res chain seq x y z
N MET A 1 -26.50 1.60 -30.42
CA MET A 1 -25.89 0.27 -30.66
C MET A 1 -24.96 -0.20 -29.53
N LEU A 2 -24.29 0.68 -28.77
CA LEU A 2 -23.38 0.29 -27.66
C LEU A 2 -24.07 -0.03 -26.31
N VAL A 3 -25.38 0.20 -26.18
CA VAL A 3 -26.11 0.07 -24.90
C VAL A 3 -26.84 -1.29 -24.78
N GLU A 4 -26.93 -2.08 -25.86
CA GLU A 4 -27.85 -3.22 -25.90
C GLU A 4 -27.24 -4.56 -25.45
N ARG A 5 -25.91 -4.66 -25.28
CA ARG A 5 -25.23 -5.93 -24.92
C ARG A 5 -23.98 -5.70 -24.04
N PRO A 6 -24.14 -5.31 -22.77
CA PRO A 6 -23.01 -4.96 -21.89
C PRO A 6 -22.09 -6.15 -21.54
N GLU A 7 -22.53 -7.39 -21.74
CA GLU A 7 -21.78 -8.59 -21.35
C GLU A 7 -20.94 -9.20 -22.47
N GLU A 8 -21.09 -8.72 -23.72
CA GLU A 8 -20.22 -9.15 -24.82
C GLU A 8 -19.11 -8.13 -25.08
N PRO A 9 -17.82 -8.53 -24.97
CA PRO A 9 -16.72 -7.65 -25.31
C PRO A 9 -16.74 -7.36 -26.81
N LEU A 10 -16.98 -6.10 -27.19
CA LEU A 10 -17.02 -5.65 -28.59
C LEU A 10 -15.66 -5.71 -29.27
N MET A 11 -14.60 -5.29 -28.55
CA MET A 11 -13.21 -5.31 -28.99
C MET A 11 -12.29 -5.12 -27.78
N SER A 12 -10.99 -5.42 -27.94
CA SER A 12 -10.02 -5.20 -26.87
C SER A 12 -9.71 -3.70 -26.67
N LEU A 13 -9.28 -3.32 -25.46
CA LEU A 13 -8.81 -1.95 -25.19
C LEU A 13 -7.65 -1.56 -26.12
N LYS A 14 -6.82 -2.53 -26.52
CA LYS A 14 -5.73 -2.33 -27.48
C LYS A 14 -6.28 -1.93 -28.85
N ASP A 15 -7.26 -2.67 -29.37
CA ASP A 15 -7.82 -2.41 -30.70
C ASP A 15 -8.58 -1.09 -30.71
N LEU A 16 -9.33 -0.81 -29.63
CA LEU A 16 -10.00 0.47 -29.43
C LEU A 16 -9.02 1.66 -29.36
N ALA A 17 -7.93 1.52 -28.60
CA ALA A 17 -6.92 2.57 -28.49
C ALA A 17 -6.21 2.84 -29.82
N MET A 18 -5.91 1.80 -30.59
CA MET A 18 -5.32 1.93 -31.93
C MET A 18 -6.29 2.60 -32.90
N ASP A 19 -7.55 2.16 -32.93
CA ASP A 19 -8.56 2.75 -33.80
C ASP A 19 -8.80 4.24 -33.47
N ALA A 20 -8.93 4.58 -32.18
CA ALA A 20 -9.17 5.94 -31.72
C ALA A 20 -8.00 6.91 -32.00
N PHE A 21 -6.77 6.40 -32.06
CA PHE A 21 -5.58 7.21 -32.32
C PHE A 21 -5.30 7.44 -33.82
N TYR A 22 -5.55 6.44 -34.66
CA TYR A 22 -5.19 6.47 -36.09
C TYR A 22 -6.31 6.92 -37.03
N HIS A 23 -7.56 6.93 -36.58
CA HIS A 23 -8.71 7.42 -37.36
C HIS A 23 -9.29 8.71 -36.73
N PRO A 24 -8.63 9.87 -36.91
CA PRO A 24 -9.07 11.14 -36.33
C PRO A 24 -10.46 11.59 -36.85
N GLU A 25 -10.89 11.09 -38.02
CA GLU A 25 -12.24 11.29 -38.54
C GLU A 25 -13.36 10.55 -37.76
N ARG A 26 -13.01 9.57 -36.91
CA ARG A 26 -13.97 8.76 -36.13
C ARG A 26 -13.79 8.86 -34.61
N GLY A 27 -12.63 9.28 -34.14
CA GLY A 27 -12.31 9.35 -32.71
C GLY A 27 -11.14 10.28 -32.37
N GLY A 28 -10.78 10.30 -31.09
CA GLY A 28 -9.63 11.05 -30.57
C GLY A 28 -8.93 10.31 -29.44
N GLN A 29 -7.87 10.89 -28.89
CA GLN A 29 -7.14 10.28 -27.77
C GLN A 29 -8.07 9.98 -26.58
N LEU A 30 -7.96 8.76 -26.06
CA LEU A 30 -8.67 8.33 -24.87
C LEU A 30 -7.97 8.88 -23.63
N SER A 31 -8.57 9.86 -22.99
CA SER A 31 -8.15 10.37 -21.69
C SER A 31 -9.34 10.43 -20.75
N ALA A 32 -9.07 10.20 -19.47
CA ALA A 32 -10.04 10.36 -18.40
C ALA A 32 -9.32 10.99 -17.21
N GLU A 33 -9.95 11.97 -16.60
CA GLU A 33 -9.49 12.59 -15.37
C GLU A 33 -10.58 12.44 -14.31
N SER A 34 -10.18 12.08 -13.10
CA SER A 34 -11.06 12.05 -11.95
C SER A 34 -10.35 12.68 -10.77
N SER A 35 -11.01 13.64 -10.11
CA SER A 35 -10.56 14.18 -8.84
C SER A 35 -11.52 13.70 -7.75
N ILE A 36 -11.00 12.94 -6.80
CA ILE A 36 -11.79 12.34 -5.73
C ILE A 36 -11.30 12.96 -4.42
N LYS A 37 -12.22 13.64 -3.72
CA LYS A 37 -11.98 14.11 -2.36
C LYS A 37 -12.47 13.04 -1.40
N THR A 38 -11.55 12.38 -0.70
CA THR A 38 -11.91 11.45 0.37
C THR A 38 -12.53 12.22 1.52
N THR A 39 -13.79 11.95 1.84
CA THR A 39 -14.52 12.61 2.95
C THR A 39 -14.38 11.88 4.28
N THR A 40 -13.79 10.68 4.25
CA THR A 40 -13.63 9.78 5.40
C THR A 40 -12.27 9.11 5.35
N ASN A 41 -11.67 8.86 6.50
CA ASN A 41 -10.45 8.07 6.57
C ASN A 41 -10.81 6.58 6.68
N PRO A 42 -10.29 5.72 5.77
CA PRO A 42 -10.44 4.29 5.93
C PRO A 42 -9.72 3.85 7.21
N PRO A 43 -10.40 3.17 8.15
CA PRO A 43 -9.74 2.68 9.34
C PRO A 43 -8.82 1.52 8.94
N ALA A 44 -7.56 1.61 9.36
CA ALA A 44 -6.60 0.51 9.30
C ALA A 44 -6.28 0.09 10.73
N PHE A 45 -6.17 -1.21 10.95
CA PHE A 45 -5.88 -1.78 12.26
C PHE A 45 -4.66 -2.68 12.19
N GLY A 46 -3.97 -2.83 13.30
CA GLY A 46 -2.87 -3.75 13.38
C GLY A 46 -2.57 -4.15 14.82
N CYS A 47 -1.84 -5.25 14.96
CA CYS A 47 -1.39 -5.76 16.24
C CYS A 47 0.02 -6.31 16.11
N THR A 48 0.88 -5.89 17.05
CA THR A 48 2.27 -6.32 17.11
C THR A 48 2.49 -7.12 18.39
N PHE A 49 3.03 -8.32 18.24
CA PHE A 49 3.46 -9.17 19.36
C PHE A 49 4.97 -9.33 19.30
N VAL A 50 5.63 -9.24 20.46
CA VAL A 50 7.08 -9.35 20.56
C VAL A 50 7.42 -10.33 21.68
N ASP A 51 8.21 -11.34 21.33
CA ASP A 51 8.92 -12.21 22.26
C ASP A 51 10.37 -11.69 22.37
N LEU A 52 10.78 -11.33 23.58
CA LEU A 52 12.08 -10.77 23.86
C LEU A 52 12.65 -11.28 25.19
N THR A 53 13.96 -11.25 25.29
CA THR A 53 14.71 -11.57 26.50
C THR A 53 15.53 -10.36 26.92
N VAL A 54 15.54 -10.08 28.22
CA VAL A 54 16.30 -8.98 28.81
C VAL A 54 17.34 -9.53 29.76
N ASP A 55 18.60 -9.22 29.50
CA ASP A 55 19.67 -9.37 30.47
C ASP A 55 19.74 -8.09 31.32
N ILE A 56 19.33 -8.19 32.57
CA ILE A 56 19.28 -7.05 33.51
C ILE A 56 20.68 -6.60 33.93
N ALA A 57 21.65 -7.52 34.03
CA ALA A 57 23.00 -7.18 34.45
C ALA A 57 23.76 -6.40 33.37
N LEU A 58 23.51 -6.75 32.10
CA LEU A 58 24.12 -6.10 30.93
C LEU A 58 23.23 -5.02 30.31
N CYS A 59 22.03 -4.79 30.85
CA CYS A 59 21.00 -3.94 30.26
C CYS A 59 20.76 -4.21 28.77
N LYS A 60 20.82 -5.49 28.36
CA LYS A 60 20.76 -5.89 26.96
C LYS A 60 19.41 -6.53 26.63
N VAL A 61 18.73 -6.00 25.62
CA VAL A 61 17.48 -6.55 25.08
C VAL A 61 17.79 -7.35 23.81
N THR A 62 17.25 -8.56 23.72
CA THR A 62 17.31 -9.41 22.53
C THR A 62 15.89 -9.76 22.08
N ILE A 63 15.54 -9.44 20.84
CA ILE A 63 14.25 -9.80 20.25
C ILE A 63 14.37 -11.21 19.68
N ASN A 64 13.60 -12.16 20.23
CA ASN A 64 13.58 -13.55 19.78
C ASN A 64 12.66 -13.71 18.57
N ARG A 65 11.48 -13.08 18.63
CA ARG A 65 10.48 -13.11 17.57
C ARG A 65 9.61 -11.86 17.63
N ILE A 66 9.23 -11.38 16.46
CA ILE A 66 8.25 -10.31 16.29
C ILE A 66 7.21 -10.76 15.26
N LEU A 67 5.94 -10.56 15.60
CA LEU A 67 4.80 -10.86 14.74
C LEU A 67 4.00 -9.57 14.55
N ASN A 68 3.76 -9.19 13.30
CA ASN A 68 3.00 -8.00 12.98
C ASN A 68 1.81 -8.39 12.11
N VAL A 69 0.60 -8.07 12.57
CA VAL A 69 -0.66 -8.38 11.89
C VAL A 69 -1.30 -7.07 11.49
N HIS A 70 -1.63 -6.90 10.21
CA HIS A 70 -2.22 -5.67 9.67
C HIS A 70 -3.51 -5.99 8.91
N ASP A 71 -4.57 -5.28 9.26
CA ASP A 71 -5.79 -5.14 8.48
C ASP A 71 -5.79 -3.77 7.81
N SER A 72 -5.45 -3.75 6.52
CA SER A 72 -5.38 -2.55 5.68
C SER A 72 -6.45 -2.58 4.57
N GLY A 73 -7.49 -3.38 4.73
CA GLY A 73 -8.52 -3.56 3.70
C GLY A 73 -7.99 -4.30 2.47
N HIS A 74 -8.27 -3.76 1.27
CA HIS A 74 -7.88 -4.41 0.02
C HIS A 74 -6.41 -4.16 -0.33
N ILE A 75 -5.60 -5.21 -0.29
CA ILE A 75 -4.19 -5.15 -0.64
C ILE A 75 -4.02 -5.23 -2.16
N LEU A 76 -3.56 -4.13 -2.77
CA LEU A 76 -3.31 -4.04 -4.22
C LEU A 76 -2.08 -4.85 -4.66
N ASN A 77 -1.00 -4.78 -3.89
CA ASN A 77 0.24 -5.50 -4.15
C ASN A 77 0.81 -6.08 -2.85
N PRO A 78 0.68 -7.41 -2.64
CA PRO A 78 1.13 -8.07 -1.41
C PRO A 78 2.63 -7.90 -1.12
N LEU A 79 3.47 -7.93 -2.16
CA LEU A 79 4.93 -7.83 -2.00
C LEU A 79 5.35 -6.46 -1.49
N LEU A 80 4.75 -5.39 -2.05
CA LEU A 80 5.01 -4.03 -1.60
C LEU A 80 4.46 -3.80 -0.18
N ALA A 81 3.28 -4.34 0.12
CA ALA A 81 2.68 -4.25 1.44
C ALA A 81 3.56 -4.91 2.50
N GLU A 82 4.08 -6.11 2.23
CA GLU A 82 5.04 -6.80 3.10
C GLU A 82 6.31 -5.94 3.32
N GLY A 83 6.87 -5.36 2.25
CA GLY A 83 8.02 -4.47 2.35
C GLY A 83 7.79 -3.27 3.29
N GLN A 84 6.59 -2.66 3.25
CA GLN A 84 6.22 -1.58 4.16
C GLN A 84 6.12 -2.04 5.62
N VAL A 85 5.53 -3.21 5.86
CA VAL A 85 5.43 -3.80 7.21
C VAL A 85 6.83 -4.05 7.79
N HIS A 86 7.74 -4.60 6.99
CA HIS A 86 9.12 -4.86 7.41
C HIS A 86 9.90 -3.56 7.67
N GLY A 87 9.73 -2.54 6.81
CA GLY A 87 10.34 -1.23 6.99
C GLY A 87 9.88 -0.56 8.29
N GLY A 88 8.56 -0.52 8.52
CA GLY A 88 7.98 0.04 9.74
C GLY A 88 8.41 -0.74 11.00
N MET A 89 8.53 -2.06 10.92
CA MET A 89 9.04 -2.88 12.00
C MET A 89 10.49 -2.54 12.36
N GLY A 90 11.36 -2.36 11.37
CA GLY A 90 12.74 -1.91 11.59
C GLY A 90 12.81 -0.54 12.26
N MET A 91 12.01 0.42 11.79
CA MET A 91 11.91 1.76 12.40
C MET A 91 11.43 1.69 13.86
N GLY A 92 10.41 0.88 14.13
CA GLY A 92 9.88 0.71 15.49
C GLY A 92 10.92 0.12 16.46
N ILE A 93 11.72 -0.84 16.01
CA ILE A 93 12.82 -1.41 16.80
C ILE A 93 13.91 -0.36 17.06
N GLY A 94 14.28 0.42 16.03
CA GLY A 94 15.24 1.52 16.15
C GLY A 94 14.82 2.53 17.21
N TRP A 95 13.59 3.01 17.11
CA TRP A 95 12.99 3.95 18.07
C TRP A 95 12.86 3.38 19.47
N ALA A 96 12.46 2.12 19.62
CA ALA A 96 12.24 1.55 20.94
C ALA A 96 13.54 1.27 21.72
N LEU A 97 14.64 0.95 21.02
CA LEU A 97 15.85 0.45 21.66
C LEU A 97 17.07 1.35 21.55
N PHE A 98 17.14 2.25 20.55
CA PHE A 98 18.40 2.92 20.20
C PHE A 98 18.28 4.44 20.02
N GLU A 99 17.18 4.92 19.45
CA GLU A 99 17.07 6.34 19.10
C GLU A 99 16.54 7.17 20.27
N GLU A 100 17.26 8.24 20.60
CA GLU A 100 16.87 9.24 21.59
C GLU A 100 17.13 10.64 20.99
N MET A 101 16.11 11.51 21.00
CA MET A 101 16.27 12.89 20.56
C MET A 101 16.43 13.81 21.77
N ASN A 102 17.68 13.97 22.21
CA ASN A 102 18.04 14.87 23.30
C ASN A 102 18.38 16.26 22.77
N HIS A 103 17.52 17.24 23.07
CA HIS A 103 17.84 18.65 22.86
C HIS A 103 18.20 19.27 24.21
N ARG A 104 19.46 19.67 24.38
CA ARG A 104 19.84 20.56 25.47
C ARG A 104 19.65 22.01 25.01
N CYS A 105 18.86 22.77 25.76
CA CYS A 105 18.72 24.22 25.61
C CYS A 105 19.96 24.95 26.12
#